data_AF-A0A1I0QY25-F1
#
_entry.id   AF-A0A1I0QY25-F1
#
_cell.length_a   1.000
_cell.length_b   1.000
_cell.length_c   1.000
_cell.angle_alpha   90.00
_cell.angle_beta   90.00
_cell.angle_gamma   90.00
#
_symmetry.space_group_name_H-M   'P 1'
#
loop_
_entity.id
_entity.type
_entity.pdbx_description
1 polymer ?
#
loop_
_entity_poly.entity_id
_entity_poly.type
_entity_poly.pdbx_seq_one_letter_code
_entity_poly.pdbx_strand_id
1 'polypeptide(L)'
;MKNKKYTNLFAILTIPILVFVIFFAGGGHGSYLPMMTIFPFFTFGIVVPEKISSLFFTIGLLQFAIYGFFMDKFGAKTVLPYIILIHCLLVTITFLLKAHF
;
A
#
# COMPACT_ATOMS: atom_id res chain seq x y z
N MET A 1 18.18 -21.77 3.04
CA MET A 1 17.00 -20.89 2.85
C MET A 1 17.46 -19.44 3.04
N LYS A 2 17.32 -18.57 2.01
CA LYS A 2 17.62 -17.14 2.18
C LYS A 2 16.69 -16.58 3.27
N ASN A 3 17.24 -15.89 4.27
CA ASN A 3 16.47 -15.36 5.39
C ASN A 3 15.44 -14.33 4.88
N LYS A 4 14.13 -14.62 4.99
CA LYS A 4 13.03 -13.75 4.50
C LYS A 4 12.66 -12.67 5.53
N LYS A 5 13.67 -11.96 6.01
CA LYS A 5 13.54 -11.04 7.15
C LYS A 5 12.56 -9.91 6.84
N TYR A 6 12.74 -9.23 5.71
CA TYR A 6 11.92 -8.06 5.37
C TYR A 6 10.50 -8.46 4.98
N THR A 7 10.34 -9.55 4.22
CA THR A 7 9.02 -10.10 3.85
C THR A 7 8.18 -10.39 5.08
N ASN A 8 8.74 -11.12 6.05
CA ASN A 8 8.01 -11.49 7.27
C ASN A 8 7.68 -10.27 8.13
N LEU A 9 8.66 -9.38 8.34
CA LEU A 9 8.46 -8.15 9.10
C LEU A 9 7.34 -7.29 8.52
N PHE A 10 7.37 -7.05 7.21
CA PHE A 10 6.40 -6.21 6.53
C PHE A 10 5.02 -6.86 6.45
N ALA A 11 4.94 -8.18 6.27
CA ALA A 11 3.67 -8.91 6.33
C ALA A 11 3.03 -8.82 7.72
N ILE A 12 3.81 -9.00 8.80
CA ILE A 12 3.31 -8.88 10.17
C ILE A 12 2.86 -7.44 10.46
N LEU A 13 3.65 -6.44 10.04
CA LEU A 13 3.31 -5.02 10.21
C LEU A 13 2.09 -4.59 9.41
N THR A 14 1.74 -5.30 8.33
CA THR A 14 0.56 -4.97 7.52
C THR A 14 -0.72 -5.02 8.36
N ILE A 15 -0.85 -5.99 9.27
CA ILE A 15 -2.06 -6.18 10.09
C ILE A 15 -2.34 -4.97 11.00
N PRO A 16 -1.43 -4.56 11.91
CA PRO A 16 -1.68 -3.40 12.79
C PRO A 16 -1.81 -2.10 12.00
N ILE A 17 -1.06 -1.93 10.89
CA ILE A 17 -1.18 -0.77 10.02
C ILE A 17 -2.56 -0.73 9.34
N LEU A 18 -3.07 -1.87 8.90
CA LEU A 18 -4.39 -1.98 8.30
C LEU A 18 -5.50 -1.63 9.29
N VAL A 19 -5.40 -2.15 10.53
CA VAL A 19 -6.34 -1.80 11.62
C VAL A 19 -6.30 -0.30 11.89
N PHE A 20 -5.11 0.30 11.95
CA PHE A 20 -4.94 1.74 12.13
C PHE A 20 -5.62 2.55 11.02
N VAL A 21 -5.41 2.23 9.75
CA VAL A 21 -6.04 3.01 8.65
C VAL A 21 -7.56 2.80 8.60
N ILE A 22 -8.07 1.60 8.90
CA ILE A 22 -9.51 1.33 8.96
C ILE A 22 -10.17 2.12 10.09
N PHE A 23 -9.52 2.20 11.25
CA PHE A 23 -9.99 3.00 12.38
C PHE A 23 -10.19 4.47 11.99
N PHE A 24 -9.21 5.07 11.29
CA PHE A 24 -9.33 6.45 10.81
C PHE A 24 -10.36 6.64 9.69
N ALA A 25 -10.58 5.62 8.86
CA ALA A 25 -11.63 5.65 7.85
C ALA A 25 -13.04 5.65 8.46
N GLY A 26 -13.20 5.34 9.76
CA GLY A 26 -14.45 5.52 10.49
C GLY A 26 -15.64 4.76 9.88
N GLY A 27 -15.38 3.60 9.26
CA GLY A 27 -16.41 2.79 8.60
C GLY A 27 -17.07 3.43 7.38
N GLY A 28 -16.51 4.50 6.81
CA GLY A 28 -17.12 5.22 5.69
C GLY A 28 -17.22 6.73 5.88
N HIS A 29 -17.23 7.18 7.15
CA HIS A 29 -17.47 8.57 7.51
C HIS A 29 -16.23 9.30 8.02
N GLY A 30 -15.11 8.59 8.13
CA GLY A 30 -13.83 9.14 8.59
C GLY A 30 -12.94 9.64 7.46
N SER A 31 -11.66 9.86 7.78
CA SER A 31 -10.68 10.31 6.82
C SER A 31 -10.02 9.13 6.12
N TYR A 32 -10.13 9.10 4.79
CA TYR A 32 -9.42 8.13 3.96
C TYR A 32 -7.95 8.51 3.70
N LEU A 33 -7.50 9.68 4.16
CA LEU A 33 -6.13 10.15 3.94
C LEU A 33 -5.06 9.14 4.40
N PRO A 34 -5.15 8.53 5.60
CA PRO A 34 -4.16 7.53 6.01
C PRO A 34 -4.14 6.31 5.10
N MET A 35 -5.32 5.86 4.62
CA MET A 35 -5.42 4.73 3.71
C MET A 35 -4.81 5.04 2.34
N MET A 36 -5.07 6.24 1.79
CA MET A 36 -4.51 6.69 0.50
C MET A 36 -2.99 6.84 0.54
N THR A 37 -2.45 7.31 1.65
CA THR A 37 -1.00 7.49 1.81
C THR A 37 -0.28 6.18 2.07
N ILE A 38 -0.84 5.29 2.90
CA ILE A 38 -0.15 4.07 3.35
C ILE A 38 -0.38 2.90 2.38
N PHE A 39 -1.54 2.82 1.74
CA PHE A 39 -1.91 1.76 0.80
C PHE A 39 -2.35 2.34 -0.56
N PRO A 40 -1.48 3.05 -1.28
CA PRO A 40 -1.85 3.71 -2.53
C PRO A 40 -2.35 2.75 -3.61
N PHE A 41 -1.88 1.49 -3.63
CA PHE A 41 -2.39 0.46 -4.55
C PHE A 41 -3.87 0.11 -4.30
N PHE A 42 -4.30 0.13 -3.04
CA PHE A 42 -5.68 -0.12 -2.65
C PHE A 42 -6.60 0.97 -3.21
N THR A 43 -6.17 2.22 -3.04
CA THR A 43 -6.94 3.41 -3.39
C THR A 43 -6.89 3.74 -4.87
N PHE A 44 -5.84 3.35 -5.58
CA PHE A 44 -5.77 3.47 -7.04
C PHE A 44 -6.94 2.74 -7.73
N GLY A 45 -7.34 1.58 -7.20
CA GLY A 45 -8.49 0.81 -7.72
C GLY A 45 -9.86 1.39 -7.38
N ILE A 46 -9.94 2.42 -6.55
CA ILE A 46 -11.19 3.11 -6.18
C ILE A 46 -11.49 4.27 -7.13
N VAL A 47 -10.46 4.88 -7.73
CA VAL A 47 -10.63 6.06 -8.59
C VAL A 47 -10.96 5.72 -10.05
N VAL A 48 -11.03 4.43 -10.38
CA VAL A 48 -11.55 3.91 -11.66
C VAL A 48 -12.95 3.35 -11.38
N PRO A 49 -14.01 3.65 -12.16
CA PRO A 49 -15.37 3.81 -11.62
C PRO A 49 -16.02 2.58 -10.94
N GLU A 50 -16.80 2.90 -9.90
CA GLU A 50 -17.89 2.21 -9.19
C GLU A 50 -17.67 0.87 -8.47
N LYS A 51 -16.53 0.18 -8.62
CA LYS A 51 -16.27 -1.02 -7.81
C LYS A 51 -14.86 -1.02 -7.28
N ILE A 52 -14.74 -1.27 -5.97
CA ILE A 52 -13.45 -1.67 -5.38
C ILE A 52 -13.03 -2.93 -6.13
N SER A 53 -12.10 -2.76 -7.05
CA SER A 53 -11.55 -3.87 -7.80
C SER A 53 -10.87 -4.81 -6.81
N SER A 54 -11.38 -6.04 -6.72
CA SER A 54 -10.84 -7.08 -5.84
C SER A 54 -9.35 -7.30 -6.10
N LEU A 55 -8.90 -7.10 -7.35
CA LEU A 55 -7.49 -7.13 -7.72
C LEU A 55 -6.67 -6.07 -6.97
N PHE A 56 -7.10 -4.81 -7.01
CA PHE A 56 -6.39 -3.71 -6.34
C PHE A 56 -6.47 -3.82 -4.82
N PHE A 57 -7.58 -4.32 -4.29
CA PHE A 57 -7.71 -4.67 -2.87
C PHE A 57 -6.67 -5.73 -2.45
N THR A 58 -6.57 -6.84 -3.19
CA THR A 58 -5.61 -7.91 -2.90
C THR A 58 -4.16 -7.44 -3.06
N ILE A 59 -3.85 -6.68 -4.12
CA ILE A 59 -2.51 -6.11 -4.30
C ILE A 59 -2.18 -5.12 -3.18
N GLY A 60 -3.14 -4.29 -2.76
CA GLY A 60 -2.99 -3.38 -1.63
C GLY A 60 -2.66 -4.10 -0.32
N LEU A 61 -3.34 -5.21 -0.03
CA LEU A 61 -3.04 -6.05 1.14
C LEU A 61 -1.66 -6.71 1.05
N LEU A 62 -1.25 -7.14 -0.13
CA LEU A 62 0.05 -7.79 -0.33
C LEU A 62 1.20 -6.79 -0.51
N GLN A 63 0.91 -5.50 -0.66
CA GLN A 63 1.87 -4.42 -0.94
C GLN A 63 3.15 -4.54 -0.12
N PHE A 64 3.01 -4.55 1.21
CA PHE A 64 4.15 -4.57 2.12
C PHE A 64 4.92 -5.89 2.05
N ALA A 65 4.22 -7.03 1.93
CA ALA A 65 4.87 -8.32 1.72
C ALA A 65 5.67 -8.35 0.40
N ILE A 66 5.13 -7.75 -0.66
CA ILE A 66 5.80 -7.62 -1.97
C ILE A 66 7.07 -6.74 -1.83
N TYR A 67 6.97 -5.60 -1.15
CA TYR A 67 8.15 -4.76 -0.87
C TYR A 67 9.23 -5.53 -0.11
N GLY A 68 8.84 -6.24 0.95
CA GLY A 68 9.75 -7.06 1.74
C GLY A 68 10.40 -8.17 0.91
N PHE A 69 9.64 -8.81 0.01
CA PHE A 69 10.16 -9.83 -0.90
C PHE A 69 11.24 -9.29 -1.84
N PHE A 70 11.02 -8.12 -2.46
CA PHE A 70 12.04 -7.51 -3.31
C PHE A 70 13.29 -7.12 -2.51
N MET A 71 13.14 -6.60 -1.29
CA MET A 71 14.26 -6.29 -0.40
C MET A 71 15.08 -7.53 -0.01
N ASP A 72 14.41 -8.65 0.31
CA ASP A 72 15.09 -9.92 0.62
C ASP A 72 15.78 -10.54 -0.61
N LYS A 73 15.18 -10.38 -1.80
CA LYS A 73 15.69 -10.98 -3.04
C LYS A 73 16.90 -10.23 -3.60
N PHE A 74 16.79 -8.91 -3.75
CA PHE A 74 17.75 -8.07 -4.47
C PHE A 74 18.58 -7.14 -3.56
N GLY A 75 18.30 -7.13 -2.26
CA GLY A 75 19.01 -6.31 -1.27
C GLY A 75 18.29 -5.01 -0.97
N ALA A 76 18.02 -4.77 0.32
CA ALA A 76 17.28 -3.61 0.80
C ALA A 76 17.85 -2.27 0.31
N LYS A 77 19.16 -2.06 0.39
CA LYS A 77 19.81 -0.80 -0.02
C LYS A 77 19.63 -0.50 -1.51
N THR A 78 19.59 -1.54 -2.34
CA THR A 78 19.43 -1.41 -3.79
C THR A 78 17.99 -1.10 -4.14
N VAL A 79 17.03 -1.79 -3.53
CA VAL A 79 15.62 -1.73 -3.93
C VAL A 79 14.84 -0.60 -3.24
N LEU A 80 15.19 -0.25 -2.00
CA LEU A 80 14.42 0.69 -1.19
C LEU A 80 14.15 2.03 -1.89
N PRO A 81 15.11 2.67 -2.59
CA PRO A 81 14.84 3.91 -3.33
C PRO A 81 13.76 3.75 -4.41
N TYR A 82 13.75 2.62 -5.11
CA TYR A 82 12.75 2.31 -6.14
C TYR A 82 11.37 2.05 -5.53
N ILE A 83 11.30 1.34 -4.40
CA ILE A 83 10.04 1.14 -3.66
C ILE A 83 9.47 2.49 -3.22
N ILE A 84 10.31 3.35 -2.62
CA ILE A 84 9.88 4.70 -2.20
C ILE A 84 9.41 5.52 -3.39
N LEU A 85 10.16 5.53 -4.49
CA LEU A 85 9.78 6.26 -5.70
C LEU A 85 8.42 5.79 -6.25
N ILE A 86 8.24 4.47 -6.43
CA ILE A 86 6.98 3.89 -6.93
C ILE A 86 5.83 4.21 -5.96
N HIS A 87 6.05 4.07 -4.66
CA HIS A 87 5.03 4.36 -3.65
C HIS A 87 4.62 5.84 -3.66
N CYS A 88 5.58 6.77 -3.65
CA CYS A 88 5.32 8.21 -3.72
C CYS A 88 4.64 8.62 -5.03
N LEU A 89 5.00 8.00 -6.16
CA LEU A 89 4.31 8.23 -7.43
C LEU A 89 2.85 7.78 -7.35
N LEU A 90 2.58 6.59 -6.80
CA LEU A 90 1.21 6.09 -6.66
C LEU A 90 0.37 6.91 -5.68
N VAL A 91 0.97 7.39 -4.57
CA VAL A 91 0.32 8.32 -3.66
C VAL A 91 -0.04 9.61 -4.41
N THR A 92 0.93 10.23 -5.08
CA THR A 92 0.70 11.46 -5.86
C THR A 92 -0.41 11.28 -6.89
N ILE A 93 -0.37 10.19 -7.67
CA ILE A 93 -1.40 9.89 -8.66
C ILE A 93 -2.77 9.70 -8.00
N THR A 94 -2.83 8.95 -6.89
CA THR A 94 -4.08 8.74 -6.14
C THR A 94 -4.66 10.08 -5.66
N PHE A 95 -3.84 10.99 -5.14
CA PHE A 95 -4.27 12.31 -4.71
C PHE A 95 -4.72 13.21 -5.87
N LEU A 96 -4.00 13.20 -6.99
CA LEU A 96 -4.39 13.93 -8.20
C LEU A 96 -5.73 13.43 -8.74
N LEU A 97 -5.90 12.12 -8.85
CA LEU A 97 -7.16 11.55 -9.31
C LEU A 97 -8.30 11.93 -8.36
N LYS A 98 -8.11 11.84 -7.04
CA LYS A 98 -9.11 12.28 -6.05
C LYS A 98 -9.44 13.78 -6.12
N ALA A 99 -8.54 14.63 -6.59
CA ALA A 99 -8.79 16.07 -6.72
C ALA A 99 -9.67 16.40 -7.95
N HIS A 100 -9.79 15.47 -8.90
CA HIS A 100 -10.53 15.66 -10.16
C HIS A 100 -11.91 14.99 -10.19
N PHE A 101 -12.29 14.25 -9.14
CA PHE A 101 -13.60 13.60 -8.95
C PHE A 101 -14.22 14.04 -7.64
#